data_AF-A0A636J360-F1
#
_entry.id   AF-A0A636J360-F1
#
_cell.length_a   1.000
_cell.length_b   1.000
_cell.length_c   1.000
_cell.angle_alpha   90.00
_cell.angle_beta   90.00
_cell.angle_gamma   90.00
#
_symmetry.space_group_name_H-M   'P 1'
#
loop_
_entity.id
_entity.type
_entity.pdbx_description
1 polymer ?
#
loop_
_entity_poly.entity_id
_entity_poly.type
_entity_poly.pdbx_seq_one_letter_code
_entity_poly.pdbx_strand_id
1 'polypeptide(L)'
;MTKKLKAKHEVFCREFLVDLNATQAAIRAGYAAKRAHVTGAELYGKPEIRARINELKQERIDQLGIDANYVLMRLVEIDKLDVADILEDDLSVKPLSEWPESWRRYLSGFNLAEMFEGRGDDREMVGILKKIKWPDKVKNLELLGRHVAIQAFKDNVKNELTGPDGTPIRTEVTNLTPEQAAEAYQKMMG
;
A
#
# COMPACT_ATOMS: atom_id res chain seq x y z
N MET A 1 31.38 -11.53 -4.89
CA MET A 1 31.86 -10.16 -5.21
C MET A 1 30.70 -9.38 -5.79
N THR A 2 30.20 -8.36 -5.08
CA THR A 2 29.11 -7.48 -5.54
C THR A 2 29.62 -6.63 -6.70
N LYS A 3 29.09 -6.86 -7.91
CA LYS A 3 29.45 -6.11 -9.11
C LYS A 3 28.95 -4.67 -8.94
N LYS A 4 29.88 -3.71 -8.85
CA LYS A 4 29.57 -2.28 -8.68
C LYS A 4 28.64 -1.79 -9.81
N LEU A 5 27.49 -1.23 -9.44
CA LEU A 5 26.52 -0.70 -10.40
C LEU A 5 27.11 0.50 -11.17
N LYS A 6 26.76 0.64 -12.44
CA LYS A 6 27.12 1.84 -13.23
C LYS A 6 26.36 3.04 -12.67
N ALA A 7 26.94 4.24 -12.76
CA ALA A 7 26.31 5.47 -12.24
C ALA A 7 24.89 5.69 -12.75
N LYS A 8 24.63 5.47 -14.06
CA LYS A 8 23.29 5.59 -14.64
C LYS A 8 22.28 4.55 -14.14
N HIS A 9 22.75 3.36 -13.77
CA HIS A 9 21.89 2.33 -13.17
C HIS A 9 21.47 2.73 -11.75
N GLU A 10 22.38 3.31 -10.96
CA GLU A 10 22.06 3.79 -9.61
C GLU A 10 21.04 4.93 -9.66
N VAL A 11 21.20 5.88 -10.59
CA VAL A 11 20.20 6.95 -10.80
C VAL A 11 18.86 6.35 -11.21
N PHE A 12 18.84 5.40 -12.15
CA PHE A 12 17.61 4.69 -12.53
C PHE A 12 16.92 4.05 -11.31
N CYS A 13 17.65 3.35 -10.44
CA CYS A 13 17.08 2.74 -9.23
C CYS A 13 16.43 3.78 -8.30
N ARG A 14 17.07 4.96 -8.11
CA ARG A 14 16.53 6.05 -7.28
C ARG A 14 15.29 6.67 -7.91
N GLU A 15 15.35 6.98 -9.20
CA GLU A 15 14.26 7.58 -9.96
C GLU A 15 13.04 6.67 -10.07
N PHE A 16 13.25 5.36 -10.10
CA PHE A 16 12.16 4.38 -10.10
C PHE A 16 11.35 4.42 -8.79
N LEU A 17 11.98 4.73 -7.65
CA LEU A 17 11.28 4.79 -6.36
C LEU A 17 10.44 6.06 -6.15
N VAL A 18 10.40 6.96 -7.13
CA VAL A 18 9.55 8.15 -7.10
C VAL A 18 8.11 7.81 -7.46
N ASP A 19 7.90 7.04 -8.52
CA ASP A 19 6.58 6.76 -9.10
C ASP A 19 6.38 5.30 -9.55
N LEU A 20 7.37 4.43 -9.31
CA LEU A 20 7.40 3.04 -9.75
C LEU A 20 7.23 2.90 -11.28
N ASN A 21 7.63 3.92 -12.04
CA ASN A 21 7.54 3.94 -13.49
C ASN A 21 8.92 3.77 -14.14
N ALA A 22 9.18 2.60 -14.71
CA ALA A 22 10.46 2.27 -15.34
C ALA A 22 10.79 3.17 -16.54
N THR A 23 9.79 3.56 -17.34
CA THR A 23 9.99 4.44 -18.50
C THR A 23 10.42 5.83 -18.06
N GLN A 24 9.73 6.42 -17.08
CA GLN A 24 10.06 7.75 -16.55
C GLN A 24 11.39 7.73 -15.80
N ALA A 25 11.67 6.68 -15.04
CA ALA A 25 12.96 6.49 -14.38
C ALA A 25 14.12 6.45 -15.38
N ALA A 26 13.96 5.80 -16.53
CA ALA A 26 14.98 5.79 -17.58
C ALA A 26 15.21 7.18 -18.18
N ILE A 27 14.15 7.97 -18.41
CA ILE A 27 14.26 9.35 -18.91
C ILE A 27 15.02 10.20 -17.90
N ARG A 28 14.62 10.19 -16.63
CA ARG A 28 15.25 10.96 -15.54
C ARG A 28 16.69 10.54 -15.28
N ALA A 29 17.01 9.27 -15.48
CA ALA A 29 18.39 8.74 -15.42
C ALA A 29 19.27 9.10 -16.64
N GLY A 30 18.73 9.87 -17.61
CA GLY A 30 19.48 10.36 -18.76
C GLY A 30 19.67 9.32 -19.87
N TYR A 31 18.71 8.41 -20.05
CA TYR A 31 18.58 7.57 -21.24
C TYR A 31 17.76 8.28 -22.33
N ALA A 32 17.94 7.87 -23.59
CA ALA A 32 17.26 8.49 -24.72
C ALA A 32 15.74 8.31 -24.63
N ALA A 33 15.00 9.42 -24.59
CA ALA A 33 13.54 9.42 -24.39
C ALA A 33 12.81 8.56 -25.44
N LYS A 34 13.25 8.58 -26.70
CA LYS A 34 12.65 7.81 -27.80
C LYS A 34 12.61 6.29 -27.54
N ARG A 35 13.54 5.75 -26.75
CA ARG A 35 13.62 4.31 -26.43
C ARG A 35 13.47 4.01 -24.94
N ALA A 36 13.08 4.98 -24.12
CA ALA A 36 13.03 4.84 -22.67
C ALA A 36 12.08 3.73 -22.20
N HIS A 37 11.01 3.43 -22.95
CA HIS A 37 10.10 2.33 -22.63
C HIS A 37 10.80 0.96 -22.73
N VAL A 38 11.58 0.73 -23.80
CA VAL A 38 12.39 -0.49 -23.97
C VAL A 38 13.49 -0.54 -22.92
N THR A 39 14.27 0.54 -22.80
CA THR A 39 15.40 0.60 -21.87
C THR A 39 14.95 0.45 -20.42
N GLY A 40 13.83 1.06 -20.04
CA GLY A 40 13.26 0.93 -18.70
C GLY A 40 12.86 -0.51 -18.38
N ALA A 41 12.17 -1.19 -19.31
CA ALA A 41 11.81 -2.60 -19.17
C ALA A 41 13.05 -3.52 -19.07
N GLU A 42 14.04 -3.31 -19.95
CA GLU A 42 15.30 -4.05 -19.92
C GLU A 42 16.08 -3.85 -18.62
N LEU A 43 16.20 -2.61 -18.14
CA LEU A 43 16.88 -2.30 -16.88
C LEU A 43 16.14 -2.92 -15.70
N TYR A 44 14.82 -2.80 -15.65
CA TYR A 44 14.01 -3.39 -14.58
C TYR A 44 14.07 -4.92 -14.56
N GLY A 45 14.25 -5.56 -15.71
CA GLY A 45 14.42 -7.01 -15.83
C GLY A 45 15.74 -7.55 -15.27
N LYS A 46 16.76 -6.70 -15.09
CA LYS A 46 18.10 -7.12 -14.63
C LYS A 46 18.10 -7.47 -13.13
N PRO A 47 18.58 -8.66 -12.72
CA PRO A 47 18.62 -9.07 -11.33
C PRO A 47 19.35 -8.08 -10.41
N GLU A 48 20.47 -7.50 -10.86
CA GLU A 48 21.25 -6.54 -10.09
C GLU A 48 20.51 -5.21 -9.85
N ILE A 49 19.68 -4.79 -10.81
CA ILE A 49 18.86 -3.58 -10.68
C ILE A 49 17.70 -3.83 -9.72
N ARG A 50 17.04 -5.00 -9.83
CA ARG A 50 15.99 -5.41 -8.90
C ARG A 50 16.50 -5.51 -7.47
N ALA A 51 17.67 -6.11 -7.28
CA ALA A 51 18.32 -6.20 -5.97
C ALA A 51 18.55 -4.79 -5.39
N ARG A 52 19.13 -3.87 -6.17
CA ARG A 52 19.38 -2.50 -5.72
C ARG A 52 18.10 -1.72 -5.40
N ILE A 53 17.05 -1.88 -6.20
CA ILE A 53 15.73 -1.26 -5.92
C ILE A 53 15.17 -1.79 -4.60
N ASN A 54 15.30 -3.09 -4.33
CA ASN A 54 14.85 -3.68 -3.07
C ASN A 54 15.67 -3.20 -1.87
N GLU A 55 16.99 -3.08 -2.01
CA GLU A 55 17.85 -2.47 -0.99
C GLU A 55 17.42 -1.04 -0.68
N LEU A 56 17.22 -0.19 -1.70
CA LEU A 56 16.77 1.18 -1.51
C LEU A 56 15.38 1.27 -0.87
N LYS A 57 14.47 0.33 -1.17
CA LYS A 57 13.17 0.23 -0.48
C LYS A 57 13.36 -0.09 1.00
N GLN A 58 14.24 -1.05 1.31
CA GLN A 58 14.54 -1.44 2.68
C GLN A 58 15.21 -0.29 3.44
N GLU A 59 16.20 0.39 2.84
CA GLU A 59 16.83 1.58 3.42
C GLU A 59 15.79 2.66 3.77
N ARG A 60 14.80 2.90 2.91
CA ARG A 60 13.71 3.85 3.19
C ARG A 60 12.81 3.38 4.34
N ILE A 61 12.50 2.08 4.39
CA ILE A 61 11.73 1.49 5.50
C ILE A 61 12.50 1.65 6.81
N ASP A 62 13.79 1.32 6.83
CA ASP A 62 14.65 1.40 8.01
C ASP A 62 14.82 2.83 8.50
N GLN A 63 14.95 3.80 7.58
CA GLN A 63 15.02 5.23 7.90
C GLN A 63 13.74 5.77 8.52
N LEU A 64 12.57 5.33 8.02
CA LEU A 64 11.28 5.84 8.48
C LEU A 64 10.71 5.03 9.66
N GLY A 65 11.13 3.77 9.84
CA GLY A 65 10.54 2.84 10.80
C GLY A 65 9.08 2.47 10.49
N ILE A 66 8.63 2.68 9.24
CA ILE A 66 7.26 2.43 8.79
C ILE A 66 7.25 1.14 7.96
N ASP A 67 7.34 0.02 8.64
CA ASP A 67 7.23 -1.31 8.03
C ASP A 67 5.82 -1.90 8.20
N ALA A 68 5.64 -3.14 7.74
CA ALA A 68 4.38 -3.86 7.91
C ALA A 68 4.01 -4.05 9.39
N ASN A 69 5.00 -4.25 10.27
CA ASN A 69 4.75 -4.40 11.70
C ASN A 69 4.27 -3.08 12.33
N TYR A 70 4.84 -1.95 11.93
CA TYR A 70 4.36 -0.63 12.33
C TYR A 70 2.89 -0.43 11.94
N VAL A 71 2.53 -0.72 10.68
CA VAL A 71 1.12 -0.59 10.22
C VAL A 71 0.20 -1.50 11.03
N LEU A 72 0.59 -2.75 11.25
CA LEU A 72 -0.17 -3.70 12.06
C LEU A 72 -0.37 -3.20 13.49
N MET A 73 0.68 -2.69 14.14
CA MET A 73 0.63 -2.15 15.50
C MET A 73 -0.33 -0.96 15.60
N ARG A 74 -0.31 -0.06 14.60
CA ARG A 74 -1.23 1.11 14.56
C ARG A 74 -2.68 0.67 14.36
N LEU A 75 -2.94 -0.30 13.50
CA LEU A 75 -4.29 -0.87 13.34
C LEU A 75 -4.79 -1.54 14.63
N VAL A 76 -3.93 -2.27 15.36
CA VAL A 76 -4.28 -2.87 16.67
C VAL A 76 -4.55 -1.79 17.72
N GLU A 77 -3.79 -0.68 17.72
CA GLU A 77 -4.03 0.45 18.62
C GLU A 77 -5.41 1.08 18.38
N ILE A 78 -5.82 1.25 17.11
CA ILE A 78 -7.17 1.70 16.77
C ILE A 78 -8.21 0.71 17.25
N ASP A 79 -7.99 -0.60 17.06
CA ASP A 79 -8.91 -1.66 17.46
C ASP A 79 -9.18 -1.68 18.97
N LYS A 80 -8.15 -1.35 19.77
CA LYS A 80 -8.22 -1.33 21.23
C LYS A 80 -8.86 -0.08 21.85
N LEU A 81 -9.13 0.97 21.09
CA LEU A 81 -9.78 2.19 21.64
C LEU A 81 -11.13 1.85 22.30
N ASP A 82 -11.31 2.26 23.55
CA ASP A 82 -12.56 2.09 24.29
C ASP A 82 -13.17 3.45 24.62
N VAL A 83 -14.48 3.63 24.41
CA VAL A 83 -15.16 4.90 24.70
C VAL A 83 -15.10 5.25 26.18
N ALA A 84 -14.99 4.25 27.06
CA ALA A 84 -14.79 4.44 28.50
C ALA A 84 -13.48 5.20 28.84
N ASP A 85 -12.51 5.20 27.93
CA ASP A 85 -11.27 5.95 28.07
C ASP A 85 -11.51 7.47 28.08
N ILE A 86 -12.57 7.95 27.42
CA ILE A 86 -12.82 9.38 27.17
C ILE A 86 -14.17 9.89 27.66
N LEU A 87 -15.04 8.99 28.13
CA LEU A 87 -16.34 9.32 28.73
C LEU A 87 -16.35 8.99 30.22
N GLU A 88 -17.14 9.76 30.96
CA GLU A 88 -17.59 9.42 32.31
C GLU A 88 -18.83 8.51 32.25
N ASP A 89 -19.21 7.92 33.40
CA ASP A 89 -20.38 7.03 33.50
C ASP A 89 -21.70 7.71 33.12
N ASP A 90 -21.78 9.04 33.27
CA ASP A 90 -22.93 9.85 32.88
C ASP A 90 -22.91 10.26 31.39
N LEU A 91 -21.97 9.72 30.62
CA LEU A 91 -21.70 10.01 29.20
C LEU A 91 -21.17 11.43 28.94
N SER A 92 -20.83 12.19 29.98
CA SER A 92 -20.07 13.42 29.80
C SER A 92 -18.65 13.11 29.32
N VAL A 93 -18.05 14.05 28.60
CA VAL A 93 -16.74 13.88 27.98
C VAL A 93 -15.66 14.33 28.96
N LYS A 94 -14.71 13.44 29.26
CA LYS A 94 -13.54 13.75 30.09
C LYS A 94 -12.74 14.92 29.54
N PRO A 95 -12.03 15.69 30.38
CA PRO A 95 -11.10 16.73 29.92
C PRO A 95 -10.07 16.17 28.92
N LEU A 96 -9.73 16.95 27.89
CA LEU A 96 -8.79 16.51 26.84
C LEU A 96 -7.42 16.11 27.38
N SER A 97 -7.00 16.68 28.52
CA SER A 97 -5.76 16.34 29.21
C SER A 97 -5.74 14.91 29.75
N GLU A 98 -6.90 14.32 30.00
CA GLU A 98 -7.04 12.95 30.50
C GLU A 98 -7.15 11.92 29.37
N TRP A 99 -7.30 12.38 28.13
CA TRP A 99 -7.45 11.48 27.00
C TRP A 99 -6.15 10.73 26.71
N PRO A 100 -6.20 9.40 26.54
CA PRO A 100 -5.08 8.65 26.02
C PRO A 100 -4.61 9.22 24.67
N GLU A 101 -3.32 9.09 24.42
CA GLU A 101 -2.73 9.60 23.18
C GLU A 101 -3.34 8.95 21.93
N SER A 102 -3.70 7.67 22.02
CA SER A 102 -4.36 6.91 20.95
C SER A 102 -5.68 7.60 20.52
N TRP A 103 -6.50 8.02 21.48
CA TRP A 103 -7.73 8.78 21.21
C TRP A 103 -7.47 10.14 20.55
N ARG A 104 -6.43 10.86 20.99
CA ARG A 104 -6.04 12.15 20.40
C ARG A 104 -5.52 12.02 18.97
N ARG A 105 -4.82 10.92 18.65
CA ARG A 105 -4.22 10.67 17.32
C ARG A 105 -5.22 10.15 16.28
N TYR A 106 -6.25 9.41 16.69
CA TYR A 106 -7.13 8.69 15.77
C TYR A 106 -8.54 9.25 15.63
N LEU A 107 -8.89 10.33 16.34
CA LEU A 107 -10.22 10.91 16.27
C LEU A 107 -10.62 11.25 14.81
N SER A 108 -11.78 10.74 14.36
CA SER A 108 -12.25 10.94 12.98
C SER A 108 -12.99 12.26 12.79
N GLY A 109 -13.34 12.94 13.88
CA GLY A 109 -13.93 14.27 13.83
C GLY A 109 -14.43 14.74 15.20
N PHE A 110 -14.41 16.05 15.41
CA PHE A 110 -14.97 16.71 16.58
C PHE A 110 -15.75 17.93 16.12
N ASN A 111 -17.05 17.97 16.39
CA ASN A 111 -17.88 19.16 16.11
C ASN A 111 -18.31 19.78 17.44
N LEU A 112 -18.11 21.09 17.53
CA LEU A 112 -18.55 21.91 18.66
C LEU A 112 -19.56 22.91 18.13
N ALA A 113 -20.76 22.88 18.69
CA ALA A 113 -21.81 23.84 18.37
C ALA A 113 -22.25 24.51 19.66
N GLU A 114 -22.01 25.82 19.74
CA GLU A 114 -22.54 26.68 20.80
C GLU A 114 -23.99 27.03 20.44
N MET A 115 -24.90 26.77 21.36
CA MET A 115 -26.31 27.06 21.23
C MET A 115 -26.60 28.37 21.91
N PHE A 116 -27.30 29.26 21.22
CA PHE A 116 -27.70 30.56 21.73
C PHE A 116 -29.21 30.72 21.65
N GLU A 117 -29.78 31.39 22.64
CA GLU A 117 -31.19 31.78 22.68
C GLU A 117 -31.29 33.31 22.77
N GLY A 118 -32.42 33.88 22.36
CA GLY A 118 -32.62 35.34 22.32
C GLY A 118 -32.19 36.01 21.00
N ARG A 119 -32.28 37.34 20.95
CA ARG A 119 -31.94 38.18 19.78
C ARG A 119 -31.32 39.50 20.23
N GLY A 120 -30.45 40.08 19.41
CA GLY A 120 -29.82 41.36 19.71
C GLY A 120 -28.95 41.28 20.96
N ASP A 121 -29.11 42.25 21.85
CA ASP A 121 -28.36 42.34 23.11
C ASP A 121 -28.80 41.30 24.17
N ASP A 122 -29.98 40.70 24.01
CA ASP A 122 -30.51 39.64 24.90
C ASP A 122 -30.07 38.23 24.48
N ARG A 123 -29.05 38.10 23.62
CA ARG A 123 -28.58 36.80 23.14
C ARG A 123 -27.66 36.16 24.18
N GLU A 124 -28.07 35.01 24.73
CA GLU A 124 -27.30 34.25 25.72
C GLU A 124 -26.88 32.87 25.20
N MET A 125 -25.71 32.38 25.63
CA MET A 125 -25.27 31.02 25.33
C MET A 125 -25.98 30.04 26.28
N VAL A 126 -26.85 29.20 25.73
CA VAL A 126 -27.70 28.27 26.50
C VAL A 126 -27.17 26.84 26.52
N GLY A 127 -26.15 26.53 25.72
CA GLY A 127 -25.52 25.22 25.79
C GLY A 127 -24.40 25.01 24.78
N ILE A 128 -23.70 23.88 24.92
CA ILE A 128 -22.65 23.45 24.00
C ILE A 128 -22.93 22.00 23.63
N LEU A 129 -23.14 21.75 22.34
CA LEU A 129 -23.22 20.40 21.78
C LEU A 129 -21.83 19.97 21.32
N LYS A 130 -21.34 18.86 21.87
CA LYS A 130 -20.10 18.19 21.45
C LYS A 130 -20.45 16.91 20.72
N LYS A 131 -20.07 16.78 19.45
CA LYS A 131 -20.26 15.57 18.66
C LYS A 131 -18.90 14.98 18.29
N ILE A 132 -18.61 13.81 18.84
CA ILE A 132 -17.38 13.05 18.60
C ILE A 132 -17.66 11.98 17.54
N LYS A 133 -16.79 11.89 16.52
CA LYS A 133 -16.80 10.82 15.54
C LYS A 133 -15.59 9.91 15.77
N TRP A 134 -15.85 8.66 16.14
CA TRP A 134 -14.82 7.63 16.34
C TRP A 134 -14.35 7.01 15.02
N PRO A 135 -13.15 6.37 15.03
CA PRO A 135 -12.71 5.51 13.94
C PRO A 135 -13.72 4.42 13.60
N ASP A 136 -13.82 4.09 12.32
CA ASP A 136 -14.58 2.94 11.86
C ASP A 136 -13.85 1.64 12.26
N LYS A 137 -14.33 0.99 13.32
CA LYS A 137 -13.78 -0.26 13.84
C LYS A 137 -13.94 -1.43 12.88
N VAL A 138 -15.03 -1.46 12.11
CA VAL A 138 -15.28 -2.53 11.13
C VAL A 138 -14.29 -2.40 9.98
N LYS A 139 -14.09 -1.19 9.46
CA LYS A 139 -13.08 -0.96 8.43
C LYS A 139 -11.68 -1.25 8.95
N ASN A 140 -11.39 -0.92 10.21
CA ASN A 140 -10.12 -1.24 10.84
C ASN A 140 -9.86 -2.75 10.92
N LEU A 141 -10.85 -3.54 11.33
CA LEU A 141 -10.77 -5.01 11.33
C LEU A 141 -10.60 -5.59 9.93
N GLU A 142 -11.26 -5.01 8.92
CA GLU A 142 -11.05 -5.39 7.53
C GLU A 142 -9.58 -5.18 7.11
N LEU A 143 -9.02 -4.01 7.41
CA LEU A 143 -7.62 -3.68 7.11
C LEU A 143 -6.65 -4.59 7.87
N LEU A 144 -6.93 -4.91 9.14
CA LEU A 144 -6.16 -5.88 9.92
C LEU A 144 -6.15 -7.24 9.25
N GLY A 145 -7.30 -7.76 8.84
CA GLY A 145 -7.37 -9.07 8.19
C GLY A 145 -6.76 -9.08 6.78
N ARG A 146 -6.77 -7.95 6.05
CA ARG A 146 -6.11 -7.83 4.74
C ARG A 146 -4.60 -7.59 4.84
N HIS A 147 -4.08 -7.26 6.02
CA HIS A 147 -2.67 -6.98 6.22
C HIS A 147 -1.78 -8.13 5.74
N VAL A 148 -0.62 -7.81 5.13
CA VAL A 148 0.26 -8.79 4.46
C VAL A 148 0.73 -9.93 5.36
N ALA A 149 0.85 -9.69 6.66
CA ALA A 149 1.24 -10.71 7.64
C ALA A 149 0.06 -11.55 8.16
N ILE A 150 -1.16 -11.01 8.14
CA ILE A 150 -2.34 -11.66 8.72
C ILE A 150 -3.09 -12.46 7.66
N GLN A 151 -3.38 -11.84 6.51
CA GLN A 151 -4.07 -12.47 5.36
C GLN A 151 -5.30 -13.32 5.76
N ALA A 152 -6.08 -12.85 6.74
CA ALA A 152 -7.29 -13.54 7.21
C ALA A 152 -8.42 -13.53 6.16
N PHE A 153 -8.45 -12.49 5.33
CA PHE A 153 -9.34 -12.41 4.16
C PHE A 153 -8.54 -12.76 2.92
N LYS A 154 -8.50 -14.06 2.57
CA LYS A 154 -8.00 -14.49 1.26
C LYS A 154 -9.16 -14.43 0.29
N ASP A 155 -9.06 -13.56 -0.69
CA ASP A 155 -9.83 -13.75 -1.91
C ASP A 155 -9.36 -15.09 -2.48
N ASN A 156 -10.27 -16.05 -2.65
CA ASN A 156 -9.99 -17.34 -3.29
C ASN A 156 -9.69 -17.07 -4.77
N VAL A 157 -8.52 -16.50 -5.07
CA VAL A 157 -8.03 -16.34 -6.43
C VAL A 157 -7.48 -17.69 -6.84
N LYS A 158 -8.39 -18.58 -7.25
CA LYS A 158 -8.00 -19.74 -8.03
C LYS A 158 -7.57 -19.21 -9.41
N ASN A 159 -6.26 -19.11 -9.64
CA ASN A 159 -5.73 -18.92 -10.98
C ASN A 159 -5.92 -20.24 -11.75
N GLU A 160 -7.12 -20.48 -12.26
CA GLU A 160 -7.40 -21.58 -13.17
C GLU A 160 -7.04 -21.14 -14.58
N LEU A 161 -6.12 -21.86 -15.22
CA LEU A 161 -5.82 -21.67 -16.64
C LEU A 161 -6.84 -22.48 -17.45
N THR A 162 -7.67 -21.80 -18.24
CA THR A 162 -8.60 -22.42 -19.16
C THR A 162 -8.20 -22.13 -20.60
N GLY A 163 -8.58 -23.02 -21.53
CA GLY A 163 -8.54 -22.74 -22.96
C GLY A 163 -9.53 -21.64 -23.35
N PRO A 164 -9.57 -21.27 -24.65
CA PRO A 164 -10.60 -20.39 -25.18
C PRO A 164 -11.99 -20.86 -24.73
N ASP A 165 -12.81 -19.90 -24.28
CA ASP A 165 -14.20 -20.13 -23.85
C ASP A 165 -14.37 -21.01 -22.59
N GLY A 166 -13.35 -21.07 -21.72
CA GLY A 166 -13.45 -21.79 -20.45
C GLY A 166 -13.30 -23.31 -20.58
N THR A 167 -12.92 -23.79 -21.76
CA THR A 167 -12.68 -25.21 -22.02
C THR A 167 -11.39 -25.70 -21.35
N PRO A 168 -11.22 -27.02 -21.12
CA PRO A 168 -9.93 -27.55 -20.68
C PRO A 168 -8.81 -27.15 -21.64
N ILE A 169 -7.62 -26.81 -21.11
CA ILE A 169 -6.44 -26.57 -21.95
C ILE A 169 -6.18 -27.83 -22.77
N ARG A 170 -6.22 -27.67 -24.10
CA ARG A 170 -5.78 -28.73 -25.02
C ARG A 170 -4.26 -28.78 -25.00
N THR A 171 -3.70 -29.80 -24.38
CA THR A 171 -2.28 -30.13 -24.50
C THR A 171 -2.11 -31.12 -25.64
N GLU A 172 -1.53 -30.69 -26.76
CA GLU A 172 -1.05 -31.62 -27.78
C GLU A 172 0.33 -32.12 -27.37
N VAL A 173 0.42 -33.39 -26.99
CA VAL A 173 1.72 -34.05 -26.77
C VAL A 173 2.21 -34.53 -28.13
N THR A 174 3.07 -33.74 -28.77
CA THR A 174 3.72 -34.15 -30.02
C THR A 174 4.97 -34.94 -29.68
N ASN A 175 4.99 -36.25 -29.98
CA ASN A 175 6.19 -37.07 -29.90
C ASN A 175 7.10 -36.77 -31.09
N LEU A 176 7.90 -35.70 -30.98
CA LEU A 176 8.89 -35.33 -31.98
C LEU A 176 10.21 -36.05 -31.71
N THR A 177 10.87 -36.51 -32.76
CA THR A 177 12.29 -36.89 -32.65
C THR A 177 13.13 -35.64 -32.36
N PRO A 178 14.35 -35.78 -31.82
CA PRO A 178 15.24 -34.65 -31.56
C PRO A 178 15.46 -33.75 -32.80
N GLU A 179 15.55 -34.35 -33.98
CA GLU A 179 15.71 -33.64 -35.26
C GLU A 179 14.45 -32.85 -35.63
N GLN A 180 13.27 -33.45 -35.51
CA GLN A 180 11.99 -32.79 -35.79
C GLN A 180 11.70 -31.66 -34.80
N ALA A 181 12.09 -31.81 -33.53
CA ALA A 181 11.99 -30.77 -32.52
C ALA A 181 12.93 -29.59 -32.84
N ALA A 182 14.16 -29.86 -33.30
CA ALA A 182 15.13 -28.84 -33.68
C ALA A 182 14.65 -28.03 -34.91
N GLU A 183 14.11 -28.70 -35.93
CA GLU A 183 13.52 -28.02 -37.10
C GLU A 183 12.31 -27.18 -36.74
N ALA A 184 11.39 -27.70 -35.91
CA ALA A 184 10.22 -26.97 -35.46
C ALA A 184 10.63 -25.72 -34.67
N TYR A 185 11.63 -25.85 -33.78
CA TYR A 185 12.16 -24.74 -33.01
C TYR A 185 12.81 -23.67 -33.89
N GLN A 186 13.60 -24.07 -34.90
CA GLN A 186 14.18 -23.13 -35.87
C GLN A 186 13.11 -22.38 -36.66
N LYS A 187 12.07 -23.08 -37.15
CA LYS A 187 10.93 -22.42 -37.84
C LYS A 187 10.17 -21.44 -36.94
N MET A 188 10.08 -21.73 -35.64
CA MET A 188 9.38 -20.88 -34.68
C MET A 188 10.15 -19.61 -34.32
N MET A 189 11.48 -19.67 -34.36
CA MET A 189 12.36 -18.57 -33.94
C MET A 189 12.72 -17.60 -35.08
N GLY A 190 12.45 -17.95 -36.34
CA GLY A 190 12.75 -17.14 -37.52
C GLY A 190 14.20 -17.24 -37.95
#